data_AF-A0A9P6CDM7-F1
#
_entry.id   AF-A0A9P6CDM7-F1
#
_cell.length_a   1.000
_cell.length_b   1.000
_cell.length_c   1.000
_cell.angle_alpha   90.00
_cell.angle_beta   90.00
_cell.angle_gamma   90.00
#
_symmetry.space_group_name_H-M   'P 1'
#
loop_
_entity.id
_entity.type
_entity.pdbx_description
1 polymer ?
#
loop_
_entity_poly.entity_id
_entity_poly.type
_entity_poly.pdbx_seq_one_letter_code
_entity_poly.pdbx_strand_id
1 'polypeptide(L)'
;MFFIISNDAFPIHSSTGLNPHRDSPCEILHTVLLGVDKYLWHETNKVWDKKKDDLFGVRLQSSSIDGLTLYPLRAQYLVQYKNSLVGKHLKALQQLAIFHLHDDLCSKAVFDLWKANGELGAMLWYPEIKDMDTYLADLDMLVNNVLDLWAVVDPSRIQNKYKLHVLPHIMEDV
;
A
#
# COMPACT_ATOMS: atom_id res chain seq x y z
N MET A 1 -26.94 22.52 24.50
CA MET A 1 -27.31 23.44 23.41
C MET A 1 -26.67 22.88 22.15
N PHE A 2 -27.48 22.20 21.33
CA PHE A 2 -27.05 21.58 20.08
C PHE A 2 -26.80 22.69 19.06
N PHE A 3 -25.59 22.78 18.51
CA PHE A 3 -25.34 23.57 17.31
C PHE A 3 -25.70 22.71 16.10
N ILE A 4 -26.84 23.02 15.49
CA ILE A 4 -27.20 22.57 14.15
C ILE A 4 -26.29 23.37 13.20
N ILE A 5 -25.35 22.68 12.56
CA ILE A 5 -24.55 23.28 11.49
C ILE A 5 -25.46 23.34 10.25
N SER A 6 -25.70 24.56 9.77
CA SER A 6 -26.51 24.85 8.59
C SER A 6 -25.98 24.10 7.37
N ASN A 7 -26.90 23.58 6.56
CA ASN A 7 -26.67 22.58 5.51
C ASN A 7 -26.09 23.16 4.18
N ASP A 8 -25.35 24.27 4.24
CA ASP A 8 -25.06 25.09 3.05
C ASP A 8 -23.57 25.12 2.61
N ALA A 9 -22.74 24.18 3.04
CA ALA A 9 -21.29 24.19 2.76
C ALA A 9 -20.76 23.06 1.84
N PHE A 10 -21.59 22.14 1.36
CA PHE A 10 -21.14 21.07 0.46
C PHE A 10 -22.21 20.76 -0.61
N PRO A 11 -22.00 21.11 -1.90
CA PRO A 11 -23.00 20.95 -2.97
C PRO A 11 -23.23 19.50 -3.41
N ILE A 12 -22.58 18.52 -2.77
CA ILE A 12 -22.74 17.09 -3.08
C ILE A 12 -23.96 16.46 -2.40
N HIS A 13 -24.40 16.98 -1.26
CA HIS A 13 -25.49 16.39 -0.47
C HIS A 13 -26.89 16.68 -1.02
N SER A 14 -27.01 17.58 -2.00
CA SER A 14 -28.26 17.89 -2.70
C SER A 14 -28.46 17.09 -3.99
N SER A 15 -27.49 16.27 -4.39
CA SER A 15 -27.63 15.37 -5.52
C SER A 15 -28.38 14.10 -5.08
N THR A 16 -29.66 14.02 -5.41
CA THR A 16 -30.46 12.79 -5.23
C THR A 16 -29.83 11.66 -6.04
N GLY A 17 -29.08 10.78 -5.39
CA GLY A 17 -28.49 9.60 -6.02
C GLY A 17 -27.02 9.36 -5.70
N LEU A 18 -26.30 10.32 -5.12
CA LEU A 18 -24.90 10.14 -4.73
C LEU A 18 -24.84 9.53 -3.32
N ASN A 19 -24.38 8.29 -3.21
CA ASN A 19 -24.04 7.62 -1.97
C ASN A 19 -22.54 7.74 -1.75
N PRO A 20 -22.06 8.66 -0.89
CA PRO A 20 -20.63 8.90 -0.70
C PRO A 20 -19.84 7.65 -0.28
N HIS A 21 -20.51 6.65 0.32
CA HIS A 21 -19.88 5.40 0.72
C HIS A 21 -19.70 4.41 -0.44
N ARG A 22 -20.61 4.41 -1.44
CA ARG A 22 -20.50 3.56 -2.64
C ARG A 22 -19.80 4.25 -3.80
N ASP A 23 -19.88 5.58 -3.84
CA ASP A 23 -19.42 6.38 -4.98
C ASP A 23 -18.02 6.98 -4.74
N SER A 24 -17.36 6.62 -3.64
CA SER A 24 -15.94 6.93 -3.41
C SER A 24 -15.10 5.69 -3.78
N PRO A 25 -14.52 5.63 -5.00
CA PRO A 25 -13.84 4.43 -5.47
C PRO A 25 -12.59 4.14 -4.64
N CYS A 26 -12.42 2.88 -4.25
CA CYS A 26 -11.24 2.33 -3.63
C CYS A 26 -10.18 1.98 -4.69
N GLU A 27 -9.66 3.00 -5.37
CA GLU A 27 -8.69 2.81 -6.46
C GLU A 27 -7.34 2.29 -5.93
N ILE A 28 -6.73 1.34 -6.65
CA ILE A 28 -5.40 0.76 -6.32
C ILE A 28 -4.33 1.85 -6.10
N LEU A 29 -4.34 2.91 -6.92
CA LEU A 29 -3.38 4.01 -6.75
C LEU A 29 -3.55 4.72 -5.40
N HIS A 30 -4.79 5.06 -5.04
CA HIS A 30 -5.06 5.87 -3.88
C HIS A 30 -5.05 5.06 -2.60
N THR A 31 -5.62 3.85 -2.59
CA THR A 31 -5.73 3.00 -1.39
C THR A 31 -4.47 2.17 -1.15
N VAL A 32 -3.95 1.49 -2.17
CA VAL A 32 -2.82 0.56 -2.02
C VAL A 32 -1.50 1.31 -2.12
N LEU A 33 -1.20 1.90 -3.29
CA LEU A 33 0.10 2.53 -3.52
C LEU A 33 0.31 3.74 -2.59
N LEU A 34 -0.56 4.74 -2.65
CA LEU A 34 -0.44 5.95 -1.84
C LEU A 34 -0.97 5.80 -0.40
N GLY A 35 -1.42 4.59 -0.02
CA GLY A 35 -1.86 4.23 1.31
C GLY A 35 -0.97 3.15 1.90
N VAL A 36 -1.40 1.89 1.74
CA VAL A 36 -0.73 0.70 2.31
C VAL A 36 0.78 0.72 2.06
N ASP A 37 1.23 0.82 0.81
CA ASP A 37 2.65 0.77 0.47
C ASP A 37 3.41 1.96 1.03
N LYS A 38 2.84 3.17 0.92
CA LYS A 38 3.45 4.38 1.49
C LYS A 38 3.61 4.27 3.00
N TYR A 39 2.62 3.71 3.69
CA TYR A 39 2.61 3.54 5.13
C TYR A 39 3.63 2.51 5.59
N LEU A 40 3.70 1.37 4.89
CA LEU A 40 4.66 0.30 5.14
C LEU A 40 6.08 0.77 4.85
N TRP A 41 6.29 1.45 3.72
CA TRP A 41 7.58 2.03 3.37
C TRP A 41 8.05 3.01 4.44
N HIS A 42 7.19 3.93 4.89
CA HIS A 42 7.52 4.85 5.98
C HIS A 42 7.84 4.11 7.29
N GLU A 43 7.04 3.10 7.66
CA GLU A 43 7.30 2.29 8.86
C GLU A 43 8.67 1.60 8.82
N THR A 44 9.07 1.17 7.61
CA THR A 44 10.35 0.51 7.37
C THR A 44 11.53 1.48 7.50
N ASN A 45 11.46 2.63 6.82
CA ASN A 45 12.62 3.51 6.70
C ASN A 45 12.73 4.60 7.78
N LYS A 46 11.72 4.78 8.66
CA LYS A 46 11.74 5.82 9.71
C LYS A 46 12.89 5.67 10.72
N VAL A 47 13.43 4.46 10.88
CA VAL A 47 14.55 4.15 11.79
C VAL A 47 15.90 4.02 11.07
N TRP A 48 15.93 4.23 9.75
CA TRP A 48 17.15 4.05 8.96
C TRP A 48 18.10 5.23 9.13
N ASP A 49 19.37 4.90 9.34
CA ASP A 49 20.48 5.83 9.18
C ASP A 49 20.97 5.85 7.71
N LYS A 50 21.98 6.67 7.44
CA LYS A 50 22.55 6.79 6.10
C LYS A 50 23.16 5.47 5.60
N LYS A 51 23.68 4.62 6.48
CA LYS A 51 24.28 3.34 6.10
C LYS A 51 23.22 2.34 5.63
N LYS A 52 22.10 2.25 6.34
CA LYS A 52 20.95 1.42 5.96
C LYS A 52 20.34 1.90 4.64
N ASP A 53 20.20 3.21 4.48
CA ASP A 53 19.78 3.85 3.22
C ASP A 53 20.68 3.40 2.05
N ASP A 54 22.00 3.55 2.19
CA ASP A 54 22.94 3.22 1.13
C ASP A 54 22.99 1.72 0.83
N LEU A 55 22.94 0.88 1.87
CA LEU A 55 22.89 -0.58 1.73
C LEU A 55 21.65 -1.03 0.95
N PHE A 56 20.47 -0.55 1.34
CA PHE A 56 19.24 -0.87 0.63
C PHE A 56 19.27 -0.35 -0.81
N GLY A 57 19.79 0.85 -1.03
CA GLY A 57 19.92 1.43 -2.38
C GLY A 57 20.77 0.57 -3.31
N VAL A 58 21.92 0.09 -2.84
CA VAL A 58 22.81 -0.80 -3.63
C VAL A 58 22.11 -2.12 -3.94
N ARG A 59 21.48 -2.74 -2.95
CA ARG A 59 20.76 -4.01 -3.13
C ARG A 59 19.60 -3.87 -4.10
N LEU A 60 18.76 -2.84 -3.91
CA LEU A 60 17.65 -2.57 -4.79
C LEU A 60 18.13 -2.34 -6.23
N GLN A 61 19.24 -1.63 -6.45
CA GLN A 61 19.82 -1.41 -7.78
C GLN A 61 20.26 -2.70 -8.48
N SER A 62 20.64 -3.74 -7.72
CA SER A 62 21.02 -5.06 -8.25
C SER A 62 19.84 -5.94 -8.66
N SER A 63 18.60 -5.48 -8.48
CA SER A 63 17.42 -6.24 -8.90
C SER A 63 17.40 -6.41 -10.42
N SER A 64 17.16 -7.64 -10.89
CA SER A 64 16.64 -7.81 -12.25
C SER A 64 15.18 -7.34 -12.26
N ILE A 65 14.83 -6.56 -13.26
CA ILE A 65 13.46 -6.13 -13.55
C ILE A 65 12.88 -6.84 -14.77
N ASP A 66 13.57 -7.86 -15.27
CA ASP A 66 13.14 -8.63 -16.43
C ASP A 66 11.81 -9.34 -16.11
N GLY A 67 10.85 -9.23 -17.02
CA GLY A 67 9.50 -9.76 -16.82
C GLY A 67 8.59 -8.89 -15.95
N LEU A 68 9.09 -7.80 -15.36
CA LEU A 68 8.25 -6.84 -14.62
C LEU A 68 7.83 -5.67 -15.52
N THR A 69 6.57 -5.25 -15.40
CA THR A 69 6.06 -4.03 -16.04
C THR A 69 6.44 -2.80 -15.21
N LEU A 70 7.75 -2.53 -15.09
CA LEU A 70 8.32 -1.41 -14.33
C LEU A 70 9.18 -0.49 -15.21
N TYR A 71 9.25 0.78 -14.82
CA TYR A 71 10.26 1.70 -15.38
C TYR A 71 11.66 1.34 -14.88
N PRO A 72 12.73 1.74 -15.59
CA PRO A 72 14.09 1.55 -15.13
C PRO A 72 14.29 2.02 -13.68
N LEU A 73 14.77 1.10 -12.85
CA LEU A 73 14.89 1.28 -11.42
C LEU A 73 16.03 2.25 -11.10
N ARG A 74 15.69 3.40 -10.52
CA ARG A 74 16.65 4.41 -10.04
C ARG A 74 16.75 4.33 -8.52
N ALA A 75 17.43 3.31 -8.00
CA ALA A 75 17.42 3.01 -6.57
C ALA A 75 17.98 4.16 -5.71
N GLN A 76 19.04 4.84 -6.18
CA GLN A 76 19.59 6.01 -5.49
C GLN A 76 18.56 7.15 -5.34
N TYR A 77 17.74 7.38 -6.37
CA TYR A 77 16.66 8.36 -6.29
C TYR A 77 15.60 7.92 -5.27
N LEU A 78 15.22 6.64 -5.26
CA LEU A 78 14.23 6.11 -4.32
C LEU A 78 14.66 6.29 -2.86
N VAL A 79 15.94 6.04 -2.56
CA VAL A 79 16.49 6.23 -1.23
C VAL A 79 16.62 7.71 -0.89
N GLN A 80 17.16 8.54 -1.80
CA GLN A 80 17.33 9.98 -1.58
C GLN A 80 15.99 10.68 -1.30
N TYR A 81 14.93 10.29 -1.99
CA TYR A 81 13.59 10.88 -1.86
C TYR A 81 12.59 9.93 -1.19
N LYS A 82 13.06 9.09 -0.25
CA LYS A 82 12.26 8.02 0.39
C LYS A 82 10.93 8.47 0.99
N ASN A 83 10.79 9.74 1.39
CA ASN A 83 9.53 10.28 1.94
C ASN A 83 8.65 11.02 0.92
N SER A 84 9.07 11.13 -0.34
CA SER A 84 8.40 11.88 -1.42
C SER A 84 8.15 11.02 -2.66
N LEU A 85 7.96 9.72 -2.47
CA LEU A 85 7.70 8.77 -3.54
C LEU A 85 6.27 8.87 -4.08
N VAL A 86 6.12 8.61 -5.37
CA VAL A 86 4.83 8.55 -6.10
C VAL A 86 4.45 7.10 -6.40
N GLY A 87 3.22 6.87 -6.89
CA GLY A 87 2.69 5.52 -7.10
C GLY A 87 3.62 4.56 -7.86
N LYS A 88 4.24 4.98 -8.97
CA LYS A 88 5.16 4.11 -9.73
C LYS A 88 6.39 3.65 -8.94
N HIS A 89 6.88 4.47 -8.01
CA HIS A 89 8.01 4.14 -7.15
C HIS A 89 7.59 3.13 -6.08
N LEU A 90 6.40 3.33 -5.51
CA LEU A 90 5.83 2.45 -4.49
C LEU A 90 5.48 1.08 -5.08
N LYS A 91 4.94 1.02 -6.30
CA LYS A 91 4.75 -0.24 -7.04
C LYS A 91 6.06 -1.01 -7.21
N ALA A 92 7.14 -0.33 -7.60
CA ALA A 92 8.46 -0.96 -7.72
C ALA A 92 8.95 -1.50 -6.37
N LEU A 93 8.75 -0.75 -5.27
CA LEU A 93 9.09 -1.22 -3.93
C LEU A 93 8.23 -2.40 -3.50
N GLN A 94 6.92 -2.39 -3.74
CA GLN A 94 6.01 -3.49 -3.43
C GLN A 94 6.48 -4.81 -4.07
N GLN A 95 6.93 -4.74 -5.32
CA GLN A 95 7.39 -5.92 -6.06
C GLN A 95 8.80 -6.38 -5.69
N LEU A 96 9.69 -5.48 -5.27
CA LEU A 96 11.12 -5.78 -5.15
C LEU A 96 11.71 -5.67 -3.74
N ALA A 97 11.15 -4.86 -2.85
CA ALA A 97 11.81 -4.49 -1.60
C ALA A 97 12.01 -5.70 -0.67
N ILE A 98 11.07 -6.64 -0.62
CA ILE A 98 11.15 -7.82 0.27
C ILE A 98 12.44 -8.62 0.08
N PHE A 99 12.98 -8.68 -1.15
CA PHE A 99 14.22 -9.39 -1.45
C PHE A 99 15.47 -8.73 -0.89
N HIS A 100 15.37 -7.47 -0.47
CA HIS A 100 16.50 -6.63 -0.07
C HIS A 100 16.46 -6.20 1.40
N LEU A 101 15.38 -6.50 2.13
CA LEU A 101 15.11 -6.06 3.50
C LEU A 101 15.69 -6.96 4.61
N HIS A 102 16.60 -7.87 4.27
CA HIS A 102 17.33 -8.70 5.23
C HIS A 102 18.47 -7.92 5.91
N ASP A 103 19.12 -8.53 6.92
CA ASP A 103 20.25 -7.98 7.69
C ASP A 103 19.92 -6.66 8.44
N ASP A 104 18.93 -6.72 9.33
CA ASP A 104 18.55 -5.61 10.23
C ASP A 104 18.03 -4.34 9.51
N LEU A 105 17.65 -4.45 8.24
CA LEU A 105 16.93 -3.36 7.56
C LEU A 105 15.48 -3.21 8.06
N CYS A 106 14.88 -4.25 8.63
CA CYS A 106 13.60 -4.12 9.34
C CYS A 106 13.43 -5.20 10.41
N SER A 107 12.46 -5.00 11.31
CA SER A 107 12.08 -6.01 12.29
C SER A 107 11.38 -7.19 11.60
N LYS A 108 11.34 -8.35 12.27
CA LYS A 108 10.63 -9.54 11.78
C LYS A 108 9.16 -9.24 11.44
N ALA A 109 8.47 -8.48 12.29
CA ALA A 109 7.06 -8.11 12.07
C ALA A 109 6.87 -7.24 10.82
N VAL A 110 7.75 -6.25 10.60
CA VAL A 110 7.71 -5.42 9.38
C VAL A 110 8.07 -6.25 8.15
N PHE A 111 9.01 -7.18 8.26
CA PHE A 111 9.36 -8.10 7.16
C PHE A 111 8.19 -9.01 6.77
N ASP A 112 7.47 -9.57 7.75
CA ASP A 112 6.27 -10.38 7.49
C ASP A 112 5.18 -9.56 6.83
N LEU A 113 5.00 -8.30 7.26
CA LEU A 113 4.08 -7.37 6.62
C LEU A 113 4.47 -7.06 5.17
N TRP A 114 5.76 -6.91 4.86
CA TRP A 114 6.24 -6.81 3.48
C TRP A 114 5.94 -8.04 2.65
N LYS A 115 6.06 -9.23 3.24
CA LYS A 115 5.76 -10.47 2.55
C LYS A 115 4.28 -10.55 2.16
N ALA A 116 3.38 -10.35 3.13
CA ALA A 116 1.94 -10.34 2.87
C ALA A 116 1.54 -9.22 1.89
N ASN A 117 2.13 -8.03 2.00
CA ASN A 117 1.85 -6.93 1.09
C ASN A 117 2.37 -7.17 -0.34
N GLY A 118 3.47 -7.92 -0.47
CA GLY A 118 3.98 -8.39 -1.77
C GLY A 118 3.06 -9.43 -2.42
N GLU A 119 2.54 -10.37 -1.63
CA GLU A 119 1.55 -11.36 -2.08
C GLU A 119 0.25 -10.68 -2.54
N LEU A 120 -0.28 -9.73 -1.76
CA LEU A 120 -1.41 -8.89 -2.15
C LEU A 120 -1.11 -8.13 -3.46
N GLY A 121 0.07 -7.53 -3.57
CA GLY A 121 0.50 -6.83 -4.78
C GLY A 121 0.51 -7.73 -6.01
N ALA A 122 1.03 -8.95 -5.89
CA ALA A 122 1.06 -9.90 -7.00
C ALA A 122 -0.36 -10.19 -7.54
N MET A 123 -1.35 -10.30 -6.66
CA MET A 123 -2.74 -10.55 -7.04
C MET A 123 -3.42 -9.31 -7.66
N LEU A 124 -3.13 -8.12 -7.13
CA LEU A 124 -3.68 -6.86 -7.66
C LEU A 124 -3.14 -6.48 -9.05
N TRP A 125 -1.93 -6.93 -9.39
CA TRP A 125 -1.30 -6.67 -10.69
C TRP A 125 -1.48 -7.83 -11.70
N TYR A 126 -2.35 -8.79 -11.39
CA TYR A 126 -2.58 -9.96 -12.24
C TYR A 126 -3.32 -9.56 -13.53
N PRO A 127 -2.80 -9.90 -14.72
CA PRO A 127 -3.34 -9.38 -15.98
C PRO A 127 -4.61 -10.10 -16.47
N GLU A 128 -4.88 -11.32 -16.01
CA GLU A 128 -5.96 -12.16 -16.55
C GLU A 128 -6.67 -12.96 -15.45
N ILE A 129 -7.92 -12.61 -15.12
CA ILE A 129 -8.71 -13.31 -14.10
C ILE A 129 -9.52 -14.42 -14.79
N LYS A 130 -9.22 -15.69 -14.45
CA LYS A 130 -9.92 -16.86 -15.02
C LYS A 130 -11.23 -17.16 -14.31
N ASP A 131 -11.23 -17.03 -12.99
CA ASP A 131 -12.35 -17.33 -12.12
C ASP A 131 -12.49 -16.20 -11.10
N MET A 132 -13.60 -15.47 -11.19
CA MET A 132 -13.82 -14.26 -10.40
C MET A 132 -14.05 -14.59 -8.93
N ASP A 133 -14.79 -15.65 -8.64
CA ASP A 133 -15.14 -16.04 -7.28
C ASP A 133 -13.90 -16.46 -6.49
N THR A 134 -13.03 -17.27 -7.11
CA THR A 134 -11.73 -17.66 -6.54
C THR A 134 -10.83 -16.45 -6.35
N TYR A 135 -10.77 -15.55 -7.35
CA TYR A 135 -9.96 -14.34 -7.25
C TYR A 135 -10.38 -13.45 -6.08
N LEU A 136 -11.68 -13.22 -5.90
CA LEU A 136 -12.20 -12.41 -4.80
C LEU A 136 -11.96 -13.08 -3.44
N ALA A 137 -12.12 -14.40 -3.34
CA ALA A 137 -11.83 -15.13 -2.11
C ALA A 137 -10.34 -15.08 -1.73
N ASP A 138 -9.45 -15.25 -2.71
CA ASP A 138 -8.01 -15.12 -2.50
C ASP A 138 -7.62 -13.68 -2.14
N LEU A 139 -8.22 -12.69 -2.80
CA LEU A 139 -7.98 -11.28 -2.52
C LEU A 139 -8.43 -10.88 -1.11
N ASP A 140 -9.61 -11.32 -0.67
CA ASP A 140 -10.10 -11.13 0.70
C ASP A 140 -9.11 -11.68 1.73
N MET A 141 -8.65 -12.93 1.52
CA MET A 141 -7.65 -13.56 2.38
C MET A 141 -6.35 -12.73 2.44
N LEU A 142 -5.84 -12.27 1.29
CA LEU A 142 -4.61 -11.47 1.23
C LEU A 142 -4.76 -10.10 1.90
N VAL A 143 -5.91 -9.45 1.74
CA VAL A 143 -6.23 -8.21 2.45
C VAL A 143 -6.25 -8.43 3.96
N ASN A 144 -6.93 -9.48 4.44
CA ASN A 144 -7.00 -9.82 5.85
C ASN A 144 -5.60 -10.12 6.43
N ASN A 145 -4.75 -10.86 5.71
CA ASN A 145 -3.37 -11.12 6.11
C ASN A 145 -2.56 -9.81 6.31
N VAL A 146 -2.73 -8.84 5.42
CA VAL A 146 -2.07 -7.53 5.53
C VAL A 146 -2.59 -6.76 6.75
N LEU A 147 -3.90 -6.76 6.99
CA LEU A 147 -4.51 -6.06 8.12
C LEU A 147 -4.16 -6.68 9.48
N ASP A 148 -4.13 -8.01 9.57
CA ASP A 148 -3.70 -8.73 10.77
C ASP A 148 -2.23 -8.40 11.12
N LEU A 149 -1.36 -8.35 10.12
CA LEU A 149 0.04 -7.97 10.32
C LEU A 149 0.21 -6.48 10.66
N TRP A 150 -0.63 -5.60 10.11
CA TRP A 150 -0.71 -4.21 10.58
C TRP A 150 -1.14 -4.13 12.04
N ALA A 151 -2.08 -4.97 12.49
CA ALA A 151 -2.51 -5.01 13.89
C ALA A 151 -1.39 -5.47 14.83
N VAL A 152 -0.48 -6.33 14.36
CA VAL A 152 0.73 -6.72 15.11
C VAL A 152 1.77 -5.60 15.15
N VAL A 153 1.98 -4.89 14.03
CA VAL A 153 3.00 -3.82 13.92
C VAL A 153 2.57 -2.55 14.65
N ASP A 154 1.36 -2.07 14.38
CA ASP A 154 0.77 -0.86 14.99
C ASP A 154 -0.76 -0.86 14.74
N PRO A 155 -1.57 -1.39 15.68
CA PRO A 155 -3.02 -1.50 15.49
C PRO A 155 -3.72 -0.14 15.40
N SER A 156 -3.11 0.91 15.96
CA SER A 156 -3.69 2.26 15.88
C SER A 156 -3.67 2.81 14.45
N ARG A 157 -2.77 2.33 13.58
CA ARG A 157 -2.73 2.74 12.17
C ARG A 157 -4.00 2.43 11.42
N ILE A 158 -4.63 1.28 11.69
CA ILE A 158 -5.86 0.88 10.99
C ILE A 158 -6.97 1.89 11.27
N GLN A 159 -7.05 2.39 12.49
CA GLN A 159 -8.05 3.39 12.89
C GLN A 159 -7.71 4.80 12.39
N ASN A 160 -6.43 5.18 12.46
CA ASN A 160 -5.99 6.55 12.17
C ASN A 160 -5.72 6.80 10.68
N LYS A 161 -5.52 5.75 9.88
CA LYS A 161 -5.27 5.84 8.45
C LYS A 161 -6.45 5.26 7.69
N TYR A 162 -7.30 6.16 7.19
CA TYR A 162 -8.53 5.77 6.47
C TYR A 162 -8.27 4.74 5.35
N LYS A 163 -7.13 4.82 4.64
CA LYS A 163 -6.80 3.89 3.54
C LYS A 163 -6.58 2.44 3.99
N LEU A 164 -6.13 2.23 5.23
CA LEU A 164 -6.08 0.89 5.80
C LEU A 164 -7.47 0.42 6.21
N HIS A 165 -8.28 1.33 6.76
CA HIS A 165 -9.66 1.03 7.13
C HIS A 165 -10.52 0.64 5.93
N VAL A 166 -10.34 1.30 4.78
CA VAL A 166 -11.13 1.01 3.57
C VAL A 166 -10.52 -0.05 2.67
N LEU A 167 -9.35 -0.60 3.00
CA LEU A 167 -8.69 -1.63 2.18
C LEU A 167 -9.58 -2.85 1.89
N PRO A 168 -10.43 -3.35 2.82
CA PRO A 168 -11.37 -4.44 2.52
C PRO A 168 -12.33 -4.12 1.35
N HIS A 169 -12.65 -2.85 1.12
CA HIS A 169 -13.57 -2.47 0.03
C HIS A 169 -12.91 -2.52 -1.35
N ILE A 170 -11.60 -2.83 -1.46
CA ILE A 170 -10.93 -2.96 -2.76
C ILE A 170 -11.57 -4.02 -3.65
N MET A 171 -12.21 -5.04 -3.06
CA MET A 171 -12.93 -6.08 -3.76
C MET A 171 -14.14 -5.57 -4.56
N GLU A 172 -14.67 -4.40 -4.21
CA GLU A 172 -15.80 -3.77 -4.91
C GLU A 172 -15.35 -3.05 -6.21
N ASP A 173 -14.04 -2.84 -6.36
CA ASP A 173 -13.43 -1.99 -7.41
C ASP A 173 -12.36 -2.71 -8.27
N VAL A 174 -12.25 -4.05 -8.17
CA VAL A 174 -11.33 -4.90 -8.97
C VAL A 174 -12.04 -5.68 -10.07
#